data_AF-A0A7Y0R0P3-F1
#
_entry.id   AF-A0A7Y0R0P3-F1
#
_cell.length_a   1.000
_cell.length_b   1.000
_cell.length_c   1.000
_cell.angle_alpha   90.00
_cell.angle_beta   90.00
_cell.angle_gamma   90.00
#
_symmetry.space_group_name_H-M   'P 1'
#
loop_
_entity.id
_entity.type
_entity.pdbx_description
1 polymer ?
#
loop_
_entity_poly.entity_id
_entity_poly.type
_entity_poly.pdbx_seq_one_letter_code
_entity_poly.pdbx_strand_id
1 'polypeptide(L)'
;LETFKTRYSSKYFGTNKGITAMTLVANHSALNARIIGSNEHESHYIYDLLQSNSSEIKPDVLSTDTHGVNHVNFALLDLCGYSFAPRYAQFSSVINDLFDVTESEQGSTILALKKPIRTNVITTGWQDIRRIVLSLQTKRTTQAMLVRKLSGYPSGHPTLQALTEYNRLVKAQYLLDYIDNASLRQYV
;
A
#
# COMPACT_ATOMS: atom_id res chain seq x y z
N LEU A 1 -9.82 -30.78 -5.16
CA LEU A 1 -9.91 -29.61 -4.24
C LEU A 1 -10.72 -28.50 -4.91
N GLU A 2 -12.05 -28.64 -4.94
CA GLU A 2 -12.94 -27.56 -5.36
C GLU A 2 -13.51 -26.88 -4.11
N THR A 3 -12.90 -25.77 -3.72
CA THR A 3 -13.45 -24.88 -2.68
C THR A 3 -13.89 -23.58 -3.34
N PHE A 4 -14.75 -22.81 -2.67
CA PHE A 4 -15.22 -21.52 -3.18
C PHE A 4 -14.09 -20.55 -3.58
N LYS A 5 -12.91 -20.68 -2.97
CA LYS A 5 -11.74 -19.82 -3.22
C LYS A 5 -10.70 -20.40 -4.19
N THR A 6 -10.85 -21.65 -4.64
CA THR A 6 -9.89 -22.23 -5.58
C THR A 6 -9.98 -21.50 -6.93
N ARG A 7 -8.86 -20.99 -7.45
CA ARG A 7 -8.78 -20.27 -8.72
C ARG A 7 -7.58 -20.73 -9.53
N TYR A 8 -7.69 -20.65 -10.85
CA TYR A 8 -6.55 -20.84 -11.75
C TYR A 8 -5.56 -19.68 -11.56
N SER A 9 -4.27 -20.00 -11.52
CA SER A 9 -3.22 -18.97 -11.49
C SER A 9 -1.95 -19.51 -12.13
N SER A 10 -1.56 -18.93 -13.26
CA SER A 10 -0.29 -19.24 -13.93
C SER A 10 0.90 -18.91 -13.07
N LYS A 11 0.82 -17.82 -12.28
CA LYS A 11 1.87 -17.37 -11.37
C LYS A 11 2.22 -18.41 -10.30
N TYR A 12 1.22 -19.03 -9.68
CA TYR A 12 1.43 -19.90 -8.50
C TYR A 12 1.24 -21.39 -8.81
N PHE A 13 0.43 -21.74 -9.80
CA PHE A 13 -0.04 -23.11 -10.04
C PHE A 13 0.04 -23.54 -11.52
N GLY A 14 0.63 -22.73 -12.40
CA GLY A 14 0.68 -23.03 -13.85
C GLY A 14 -0.72 -23.16 -14.45
N THR A 15 -1.05 -24.32 -15.02
CA THR A 15 -2.38 -24.60 -15.59
C THR A 15 -3.38 -25.12 -14.55
N ASN A 16 -2.98 -25.26 -13.28
CA ASN A 16 -3.82 -25.84 -12.23
C ASN A 16 -4.58 -24.78 -11.43
N LYS A 17 -5.63 -25.24 -10.74
CA LYS A 17 -6.33 -24.45 -9.72
C LYS A 17 -5.63 -24.64 -8.38
N GLY A 18 -5.49 -23.57 -7.62
CA GLY A 18 -4.98 -23.61 -6.26
C GLY A 18 -5.59 -22.52 -5.39
N ILE A 19 -5.03 -22.37 -4.19
CA ILE A 19 -5.42 -21.39 -3.19
C ILE A 19 -4.15 -20.69 -2.73
N THR A 20 -4.18 -19.36 -2.59
CA THR A 20 -3.03 -18.59 -2.09
C THR A 20 -3.30 -18.18 -0.64
N ALA A 21 -2.29 -18.34 0.21
CA ALA A 21 -2.31 -17.86 1.60
C ALA A 21 -1.40 -16.63 1.71
N MET A 22 -1.94 -15.55 2.26
CA MET A 22 -1.20 -14.35 2.62
C MET A 22 -0.98 -14.36 4.13
N THR A 23 0.28 -14.32 4.57
CA THR A 23 0.65 -14.49 5.97
C THR A 23 1.31 -13.23 6.52
N LEU A 24 0.86 -12.77 7.69
CA LEU A 24 1.51 -11.74 8.47
C LEU A 24 2.53 -12.42 9.38
N VAL A 25 3.80 -12.11 9.16
CA VAL A 25 4.92 -12.71 9.89
C VAL A 25 5.65 -11.61 10.66
N ALA A 26 5.93 -11.86 11.94
CA ALA A 26 6.80 -11.03 12.77
C ALA A 26 7.84 -11.91 13.45
N ASN A 27 9.12 -11.56 13.34
CA ASN A 27 10.25 -12.31 13.94
C ASN A 27 10.13 -13.84 13.74
N HIS A 28 9.91 -14.26 12.48
CA HIS A 28 9.73 -15.67 12.07
C HIS A 28 8.48 -16.37 12.61
N SER A 29 7.61 -15.67 13.35
CA SER A 29 6.34 -16.18 13.85
C SER A 29 5.18 -15.69 13.00
N ALA A 30 4.31 -16.61 12.58
CA ALA A 30 3.08 -16.25 11.89
C ALA A 30 2.07 -15.69 12.91
N LEU A 31 1.74 -14.40 12.78
CA LEU A 31 0.77 -13.73 13.64
C LEU A 31 -0.67 -13.93 13.15
N ASN A 32 -0.85 -13.87 11.83
CA ASN A 32 -2.15 -14.00 11.19
C ASN A 32 -1.97 -14.52 9.76
N ALA A 33 -3.00 -15.15 9.20
CA ALA A 33 -3.01 -15.56 7.80
C ALA A 33 -4.41 -15.44 7.21
N ARG A 34 -4.47 -15.10 5.92
CA ARG A 34 -5.71 -15.02 5.17
C ARG A 34 -5.60 -15.82 3.88
N ILE A 35 -6.62 -16.63 3.66
CA ILE A 35 -6.81 -17.33 2.39
C ILE A 35 -7.45 -16.39 1.37
N ILE A 36 -6.79 -16.18 0.24
CA ILE A 36 -7.27 -15.40 -0.91
C ILE A 36 -7.32 -16.29 -2.16
N GLY A 37 -8.14 -15.88 -3.13
CA GLY A 37 -8.13 -16.50 -4.46
C GLY A 37 -6.80 -16.22 -5.16
N SER A 38 -6.29 -17.22 -5.87
CA SER A 38 -4.98 -17.16 -6.55
C SER A 38 -4.88 -16.14 -7.68
N ASN A 39 -6.01 -15.55 -8.08
CA ASN A 39 -6.12 -14.48 -9.06
C ASN A 39 -6.34 -13.10 -8.41
N GLU A 40 -6.48 -13.06 -7.08
CA GLU A 40 -6.68 -11.82 -6.35
C GLU A 40 -5.33 -11.20 -6.00
N HIS A 41 -5.29 -9.88 -6.02
CA HIS A 41 -4.05 -9.16 -5.75
C HIS A 41 -3.87 -8.95 -4.24
N GLU A 42 -2.77 -9.48 -3.68
CA GLU A 42 -2.47 -9.48 -2.23
C GLU A 42 -2.51 -8.06 -1.62
N SER A 43 -2.10 -7.04 -2.39
CA SER A 43 -2.09 -5.64 -1.93
C SER A 43 -3.46 -5.10 -1.49
N HIS A 44 -4.56 -5.75 -1.88
CA HIS A 44 -5.92 -5.35 -1.52
C HIS A 44 -6.33 -5.80 -0.11
N TYR A 45 -5.55 -6.67 0.51
CA TYR A 45 -5.90 -7.36 1.76
C TYR A 45 -4.99 -7.02 2.94
N ILE A 46 -4.03 -6.14 2.74
CA ILE A 46 -3.00 -5.78 3.72
C ILE A 46 -3.59 -5.26 5.03
N TYR A 47 -4.39 -4.19 4.97
CA TYR A 47 -5.04 -3.61 6.14
C TYR A 47 -6.02 -4.60 6.77
N ASP A 48 -6.73 -5.39 5.98
CA ASP A 48 -7.63 -6.39 6.54
C ASP A 48 -6.88 -7.45 7.36
N LEU A 49 -5.68 -7.85 6.92
CA LEU A 49 -4.84 -8.82 7.61
C LEU A 49 -4.30 -8.24 8.94
N LEU A 50 -3.93 -6.96 8.93
CA LEU A 50 -3.54 -6.22 10.14
C LEU A 50 -4.71 -6.07 11.12
N GLN A 51 -5.87 -5.62 10.63
CA GLN A 51 -7.05 -5.34 11.46
C GLN A 51 -7.71 -6.61 12.04
N SER A 52 -7.45 -7.77 11.43
CA SER A 52 -7.92 -9.07 11.93
C SER A 52 -6.90 -9.81 12.80
N ASN A 53 -5.71 -9.25 13.01
CA ASN A 53 -4.71 -9.84 13.91
C ASN A 53 -5.24 -9.85 15.35
N SER A 54 -5.40 -11.04 15.91
CA SER A 54 -5.85 -11.25 17.30
C SER A 54 -4.72 -11.53 18.29
N SER A 55 -3.47 -11.53 17.82
CA SER A 55 -2.30 -11.70 18.70
C SER A 55 -2.03 -10.45 19.55
N GLU A 56 -1.28 -10.63 20.63
CA GLU A 56 -0.81 -9.52 21.48
C GLU A 56 0.26 -8.66 20.78
N ILE A 57 0.87 -9.18 19.70
CA ILE A 57 1.89 -8.50 18.92
C ILE A 57 1.20 -7.60 17.89
N LYS A 58 1.32 -6.29 18.08
CA LYS A 58 0.80 -5.27 17.14
C LYS A 58 1.97 -4.68 16.35
N PRO A 59 2.09 -4.99 15.04
CA PRO A 59 3.15 -4.41 14.24
C PRO A 59 2.88 -2.94 13.96
N ASP A 60 3.88 -2.08 14.21
CA ASP A 60 3.81 -0.66 13.88
C ASP A 60 4.21 -0.39 12.42
N VAL A 61 5.10 -1.22 11.88
CA VAL A 61 5.62 -1.15 10.51
C VAL A 61 5.24 -2.40 9.75
N LEU A 62 4.81 -2.24 8.50
CA LEU A 62 4.53 -3.34 7.58
C LEU A 62 5.39 -3.24 6.34
N SER A 63 6.14 -4.31 6.08
CA SER A 63 6.90 -4.50 4.84
C SER A 63 6.26 -5.55 3.94
N THR A 64 6.24 -5.27 2.64
CA THR A 64 5.79 -6.21 1.60
C THR A 64 6.72 -6.11 0.39
N ASP A 65 6.81 -7.17 -0.41
CA ASP A 65 7.48 -7.10 -1.71
C ASP A 65 6.78 -6.11 -2.65
N THR A 66 7.47 -5.68 -3.70
CA THR A 66 7.02 -4.63 -4.65
C THR A 66 5.61 -4.89 -5.22
N HIS A 67 5.19 -6.16 -5.32
CA HIS A 67 3.83 -6.55 -5.76
C HIS A 67 2.73 -6.24 -4.73
N GLY A 68 3.06 -5.79 -3.51
CA GLY A 68 2.12 -5.38 -2.46
C GLY A 68 1.71 -3.91 -2.52
N VAL A 69 2.21 -3.12 -3.49
CA VAL A 69 1.92 -1.69 -3.58
C VAL A 69 0.76 -1.43 -4.54
N ASN A 70 -0.34 -0.84 -4.05
CA ASN A 70 -1.36 -0.23 -4.90
C ASN A 70 -1.37 1.31 -4.70
N HIS A 71 -2.24 2.01 -5.42
CA HIS A 71 -2.33 3.47 -5.42
C HIS A 71 -3.02 4.07 -4.16
N VAL A 72 -3.36 3.25 -3.16
CA VAL A 72 -4.03 3.71 -1.92
C VAL A 72 -3.41 3.16 -0.63
N ASN A 73 -2.49 2.19 -0.68
CA ASN A 73 -1.99 1.52 0.53
C ASN A 73 -1.21 2.44 1.46
N PHE A 74 -0.39 3.36 0.92
CA PHE A 74 0.28 4.35 1.77
C PHE A 74 -0.76 5.19 2.51
N ALA A 75 -1.80 5.66 1.81
CA ALA A 75 -2.86 6.44 2.43
C ALA A 75 -3.62 5.65 3.50
N LEU A 76 -4.09 4.44 3.18
CA LEU A 76 -4.94 3.67 4.09
C LEU A 76 -4.20 3.23 5.34
N LEU A 77 -2.93 2.84 5.23
CA LEU A 77 -2.14 2.39 6.36
C LEU A 77 -1.76 3.57 7.26
N ASP A 78 -1.28 4.66 6.68
CA ASP A 78 -0.93 5.89 7.40
C ASP A 78 -2.13 6.43 8.21
N LEU A 79 -3.29 6.57 7.56
CA LEU A 79 -4.51 7.04 8.21
C LEU A 79 -5.06 6.08 9.28
N CYS A 80 -4.64 4.82 9.26
CA CYS A 80 -4.99 3.82 10.28
C CYS A 80 -3.90 3.65 11.35
N GLY A 81 -2.83 4.43 11.31
CA GLY A 81 -1.75 4.40 12.31
C GLY A 81 -0.66 3.37 12.06
N TYR A 82 -0.51 2.89 10.83
CA TYR A 82 0.55 1.95 10.44
C TYR A 82 1.54 2.63 9.47
N SER A 83 2.83 2.37 9.66
CA SER A 83 3.86 2.77 8.69
C SER A 83 3.99 1.71 7.60
N PHE A 84 3.78 2.12 6.34
CA PHE A 84 3.97 1.21 5.20
C PHE A 84 5.39 1.34 4.65
N ALA A 85 6.16 0.27 4.72
CA ALA A 85 7.55 0.21 4.31
C ALA A 85 7.78 -0.88 3.23
N PRO A 86 7.25 -0.71 2.01
CA PRO A 86 7.42 -1.70 0.96
C PRO A 86 8.89 -1.81 0.53
N ARG A 87 9.33 -3.04 0.26
CA ARG A 87 10.65 -3.32 -0.30
C ARG A 87 10.61 -3.16 -1.82
N TYR A 88 11.26 -2.11 -2.31
CA TYR A 88 11.36 -1.83 -3.73
C TYR A 88 12.53 -2.58 -4.37
N ALA A 89 12.23 -3.53 -5.27
CA ALA A 89 13.27 -4.24 -6.02
C ALA A 89 14.06 -3.29 -6.95
N GLN A 90 13.39 -2.29 -7.53
CA GLN A 90 13.98 -1.29 -8.42
C GLN A 90 13.77 0.11 -7.85
N PHE A 91 14.39 0.40 -6.70
CA PHE A 91 14.21 1.65 -5.96
C PHE A 91 14.48 2.90 -6.82
N SER A 92 15.57 2.90 -7.60
CA SER A 92 15.91 4.03 -8.48
C SER A 92 14.83 4.33 -9.50
N SER A 93 14.14 3.31 -10.04
CA SER A 93 13.00 3.52 -10.95
C SER A 93 11.85 4.22 -10.22
N VAL A 94 11.53 3.78 -9.00
CA VAL A 94 10.44 4.35 -8.20
C VAL A 94 10.70 5.81 -7.83
N ILE A 95 11.95 6.16 -7.53
CA ILE A 95 12.37 7.55 -7.31
C ILE A 95 12.23 8.35 -8.59
N ASN A 96 12.79 7.87 -9.70
CA ASN A 96 12.74 8.54 -10.99
C ASN A 96 11.31 8.70 -11.53
N ASP A 97 10.36 7.87 -11.10
CA ASP A 97 8.95 8.03 -11.47
C ASP A 97 8.28 9.22 -10.76
N LEU A 98 8.74 9.57 -9.56
CA LEU A 98 8.09 10.57 -8.70
C LEU A 98 8.86 11.89 -8.61
N PHE A 99 10.19 11.84 -8.69
CA PHE A 99 11.09 12.98 -8.54
C PHE A 99 11.91 13.22 -9.80
N ASP A 100 12.14 14.49 -10.11
CA ASP A 100 13.25 14.94 -10.93
C ASP A 100 14.50 14.97 -10.04
N VAL A 101 15.54 14.27 -10.48
CA VAL A 101 16.83 14.20 -9.81
C VAL A 101 17.82 15.01 -10.64
N THR A 102 18.34 16.10 -10.07
CA THR A 102 19.33 16.95 -10.74
C THR A 102 20.57 17.11 -9.88
N GLU A 103 21.73 17.24 -10.53
CA GLU A 103 22.97 17.61 -9.86
C GLU A 103 23.12 19.13 -9.95
N SER A 104 23.35 19.76 -8.81
CA SER A 104 23.72 21.18 -8.75
C SER A 104 25.17 21.37 -9.19
N GLU A 105 25.49 22.58 -9.67
CA GLU A 105 26.86 22.98 -10.02
C GLU A 105 27.86 22.85 -8.85
N GLN A 106 27.36 22.79 -7.62
CA GLN A 106 28.12 22.65 -6.38
C GLN A 106 28.27 21.19 -5.93
N GLY A 107 27.82 20.22 -6.73
CA GLY A 107 27.94 18.78 -6.46
C GLY A 107 26.89 18.20 -5.50
N SER A 108 25.87 18.97 -5.11
CA SER A 108 24.74 18.47 -4.32
C SER A 108 23.62 17.92 -5.22
N THR A 109 23.02 16.79 -4.84
CA THR A 109 21.85 16.22 -5.53
C THR A 109 20.57 16.91 -5.03
N ILE A 110 19.79 17.45 -5.96
CA ILE A 110 18.49 18.07 -5.69
C ILE A 110 17.38 17.11 -6.14
N LEU A 111 16.42 16.87 -5.24
CA LEU A 111 15.23 16.08 -5.50
C LEU A 111 14.01 17.00 -5.50
N ALA A 112 13.33 17.10 -6.63
CA ALA A 112 12.09 17.86 -6.76
C ALA A 112 10.96 16.96 -7.26
N LEU A 113 9.74 17.11 -6.73
CA LEU A 113 8.60 16.35 -7.24
C LEU A 113 8.29 16.73 -8.69
N LYS A 114 8.20 15.75 -9.59
CA LYS A 114 7.80 15.96 -11.00
C LYS A 114 6.45 16.66 -11.14
N LYS A 115 5.56 16.37 -10.19
CA LYS A 115 4.21 16.95 -10.11
C LYS A 115 3.96 17.41 -8.68
N PRO A 116 3.74 18.72 -8.44
CA PRO A 116 3.43 19.25 -7.12
C PRO A 116 2.25 18.53 -6.48
N ILE A 117 2.32 18.30 -5.17
CA ILE A 117 1.17 17.76 -4.42
C ILE A 117 0.04 18.79 -4.41
N ARG A 118 -1.13 18.40 -4.90
CA ARG A 118 -2.35 19.20 -4.94
C ARG A 118 -3.06 19.12 -3.59
N THR A 119 -2.52 19.84 -2.61
CA THR A 119 -3.05 19.89 -1.24
C THR A 119 -4.50 20.34 -1.19
N ASN A 120 -4.92 21.24 -2.09
CA ASN A 120 -6.31 21.66 -2.22
C ASN A 120 -7.28 20.50 -2.52
N VAL A 121 -6.88 19.53 -3.36
CA VAL A 121 -7.69 18.34 -3.69
C VAL A 121 -7.85 17.44 -2.45
N ILE A 122 -6.78 17.28 -1.67
CA ILE A 122 -6.80 16.54 -0.41
C ILE A 122 -7.74 17.22 0.59
N THR A 123 -7.57 18.52 0.82
CA THR A 123 -8.38 19.29 1.78
C THR A 123 -9.87 19.26 1.39
N THR A 124 -10.19 19.40 0.10
CA THR A 124 -11.57 19.36 -0.41
C THR A 124 -12.21 17.98 -0.19
N GLY A 125 -11.46 16.91 -0.46
CA GLY A 125 -11.94 15.53 -0.29
C GLY A 125 -11.77 14.96 1.12
N TRP A 126 -11.27 15.74 2.08
CA TRP A 126 -10.86 15.25 3.40
C TRP A 126 -11.99 14.56 4.16
N GLN A 127 -13.21 15.10 4.04
CA GLN A 127 -14.37 14.52 4.72
C GLN A 127 -14.71 13.11 4.21
N ASP A 128 -14.53 12.85 2.92
CA ASP A 128 -14.75 11.52 2.36
C ASP A 128 -13.63 10.56 2.73
N ILE A 129 -12.38 11.02 2.75
CA ILE A 129 -11.24 10.24 3.26
C ILE A 129 -11.51 9.79 4.69
N ARG A 130 -11.96 10.71 5.57
CA ARG A 130 -12.33 10.39 6.96
C ARG A 130 -13.44 9.34 7.03
N ARG A 131 -14.48 9.45 6.20
CA ARG A 131 -15.57 8.46 6.15
C ARG A 131 -15.07 7.08 5.73
N ILE A 132 -14.13 7.02 4.78
CA ILE A 132 -13.48 5.77 4.36
C ILE A 132 -12.75 5.12 5.54
N VAL A 133 -11.88 5.90 6.22
CA VAL A 133 -11.10 5.42 7.37
C VAL A 133 -12.01 4.95 8.50
N LEU A 134 -13.03 5.72 8.85
CA LEU A 134 -14.00 5.33 9.87
C LEU A 134 -14.73 4.05 9.49
N SER A 135 -15.09 3.86 8.22
CA SER A 135 -15.76 2.64 7.75
C SER A 135 -14.86 1.41 7.85
N LEU A 136 -13.56 1.57 7.58
CA LEU A 136 -12.55 0.53 7.74
C LEU A 136 -12.32 0.17 9.21
N GLN A 137 -12.06 1.16 10.07
CA GLN A 137 -11.81 0.94 11.49
C GLN A 137 -13.02 0.35 12.22
N THR A 138 -14.24 0.75 11.85
CA THR A 138 -15.49 0.19 12.40
C THR A 138 -15.90 -1.14 11.77
N LYS A 139 -15.08 -1.72 10.89
CA LYS A 139 -15.32 -3.00 10.19
C LYS A 139 -16.62 -3.04 9.38
N ARG A 140 -17.15 -1.87 8.97
CA ARG A 140 -18.33 -1.77 8.08
C ARG A 140 -17.99 -2.11 6.63
N THR A 141 -16.73 -1.96 6.24
CA THR A 141 -16.19 -2.39 4.96
C THR A 141 -14.81 -3.00 5.17
N THR A 142 -14.37 -3.80 4.20
CA THR A 142 -12.99 -4.29 4.10
C THR A 142 -12.20 -3.43 3.13
N GLN A 143 -10.87 -3.46 3.23
CA GLN A 143 -9.98 -2.85 2.24
C GLN A 143 -10.23 -3.43 0.86
N ALA A 144 -10.41 -4.74 0.75
CA ALA A 144 -10.65 -5.38 -0.55
C ALA A 144 -11.94 -4.88 -1.22
N MET A 145 -13.02 -4.72 -0.45
CA MET A 145 -14.26 -4.12 -0.95
C MET A 145 -14.09 -2.64 -1.32
N LEU A 146 -13.34 -1.89 -0.51
CA LEU A 146 -13.04 -0.48 -0.78
C LEU A 146 -12.26 -0.33 -2.08
N VAL A 147 -11.15 -1.04 -2.24
CA VAL A 147 -10.31 -0.99 -3.44
C VAL A 147 -11.13 -1.39 -4.66
N ARG A 148 -11.92 -2.47 -4.57
CA ARG A 148 -12.83 -2.88 -5.66
C ARG A 148 -13.83 -1.77 -6.02
N LYS A 149 -14.39 -1.08 -5.04
CA LYS A 149 -15.33 0.04 -5.25
C LYS A 149 -14.62 1.22 -5.92
N LEU A 150 -13.43 1.58 -5.44
CA LEU A 150 -12.61 2.66 -5.99
C LEU A 150 -12.16 2.38 -7.42
N SER A 151 -11.82 1.12 -7.76
CA SER A 151 -11.48 0.72 -9.13
C SER A 151 -12.63 0.88 -10.12
N GLY A 152 -13.88 0.92 -9.65
CA GLY A 152 -15.05 1.18 -10.49
C GLY A 152 -15.33 2.67 -10.72
N TYR A 153 -14.64 3.57 -10.01
CA TYR A 153 -14.83 5.00 -10.17
C TYR A 153 -14.11 5.53 -11.40
N PRO A 154 -14.68 6.55 -12.09
CA PRO A 154 -13.93 7.25 -13.13
C PRO A 154 -12.71 7.94 -12.51
N SER A 155 -11.64 8.10 -13.28
CA SER A 155 -10.40 8.78 -12.84
C SER A 155 -10.63 10.22 -12.35
N GLY A 156 -11.73 10.84 -12.77
CA GLY A 156 -12.19 12.16 -12.33
C GLY A 156 -12.91 12.19 -10.97
N HIS A 157 -13.20 11.05 -10.36
CA HIS A 157 -14.03 11.01 -9.16
C HIS A 157 -13.36 11.72 -7.97
N PRO A 158 -14.00 12.72 -7.33
CA PRO A 158 -13.36 13.57 -6.31
C PRO A 158 -12.72 12.78 -5.17
N THR A 159 -13.44 11.79 -4.61
CA THR A 159 -12.92 10.94 -3.52
C THR A 159 -11.70 10.11 -3.95
N LEU A 160 -11.70 9.57 -5.17
CA LEU A 160 -10.57 8.79 -5.69
C LEU A 160 -9.36 9.70 -5.89
N GLN A 161 -9.57 10.89 -6.43
CA GLN A 161 -8.51 11.87 -6.62
C GLN A 161 -7.90 12.31 -5.30
N ALA A 162 -8.73 12.65 -4.30
CA ALA A 162 -8.26 13.06 -2.99
C ALA A 162 -7.45 11.95 -2.30
N LEU A 163 -7.95 10.72 -2.30
CA LEU A 163 -7.26 9.59 -1.69
C LEU A 163 -5.95 9.25 -2.42
N THR A 164 -5.94 9.31 -3.76
CA THR A 164 -4.73 9.06 -4.56
C THR A 164 -3.68 10.16 -4.37
N GLU A 165 -4.13 11.41 -4.24
CA GLU A 165 -3.24 12.56 -3.99
C GLU A 165 -2.63 12.47 -2.58
N TYR A 166 -3.42 12.11 -1.58
CA TYR A 166 -2.92 11.84 -0.22
C TYR A 166 -1.94 10.65 -0.21
N ASN A 167 -2.26 9.57 -0.93
CA ASN A 167 -1.35 8.43 -1.07
C ASN A 167 -0.02 8.85 -1.69
N ARG A 168 -0.03 9.75 -2.70
CA ARG A 168 1.20 10.26 -3.32
C ARG A 168 2.02 11.10 -2.35
N LEU A 169 1.37 11.91 -1.50
CA LEU A 169 2.04 12.69 -0.46
C LEU A 169 2.78 11.78 0.52
N VAL A 170 2.09 10.81 1.11
CA VAL A 170 2.67 9.87 2.09
C VAL A 170 3.78 9.03 1.45
N LYS A 171 3.57 8.54 0.22
CA LYS A 171 4.59 7.80 -0.53
C LYS A 171 5.83 8.67 -0.78
N ALA A 172 5.67 9.94 -1.13
CA ALA A 172 6.78 10.86 -1.37
C ALA A 172 7.61 11.04 -0.09
N GLN A 173 6.95 11.26 1.05
CA GLN A 173 7.62 11.36 2.35
C GLN A 173 8.42 10.09 2.67
N TYR A 174 7.78 8.92 2.58
CA TYR A 174 8.46 7.64 2.79
C TYR A 174 9.70 7.46 1.92
N LEU A 175 9.62 7.81 0.62
CA LEU A 175 10.75 7.67 -0.29
C LEU A 175 11.91 8.61 0.06
N LEU A 176 11.62 9.83 0.51
CA LEU A 176 12.64 10.76 0.98
C LEU A 176 13.29 10.25 2.28
N ASP A 177 12.49 9.77 3.23
CA ASP A 177 12.98 9.17 4.48
C ASP A 177 13.87 7.95 4.20
N TYR A 178 13.52 7.14 3.20
CA TYR A 178 14.30 5.97 2.79
C TYR A 178 15.66 6.36 2.17
N ILE A 179 15.74 7.50 1.48
CA ILE A 179 17.00 8.03 0.94
C ILE A 179 17.88 8.55 2.08
N ASP A 180 17.31 9.32 3.00
CA ASP A 180 18.05 9.96 4.09
C ASP A 180 18.51 8.95 5.16
N ASN A 181 17.67 7.96 5.48
CA ASN A 181 17.91 7.05 6.59
C ASN A 181 18.52 5.71 6.15
N ALA A 182 19.81 5.52 6.43
CA ALA A 182 20.52 4.28 6.16
C ALA A 182 19.98 3.07 6.93
N SER A 183 19.40 3.27 8.12
CA SER A 183 18.84 2.20 8.94
C SER A 183 17.55 1.65 8.33
N LEU A 184 16.68 2.48 7.77
CA LEU A 184 15.47 2.03 7.04
C LEU A 184 15.82 1.10 5.87
N ARG A 185 16.98 1.31 5.21
CA ARG A 185 17.45 0.41 4.14
C ARG A 185 17.89 -0.97 4.62
N GLN A 186 18.24 -1.12 5.90
CA GLN A 186 18.65 -2.39 6.49
C GLN A 186 17.47 -3.18 7.09
N TYR A 187 16.42 -2.49 7.52
CA TYR A 187 15.22 -3.10 8.12
C TYR A 187 14.15 -3.55 7.11
N VAL A 188 14.21 -3.05 5.86
CA VAL A 188 13.22 -3.32 4.81
C VAL A 188 13.72 -4.33 3.78
#